data_AF-A0A356TAR7-F1
#
_entry.id   AF-A0A356TAR7-F1
#
_cell.length_a   1.000
_cell.length_b   1.000
_cell.length_c   1.000
_cell.angle_alpha   90.00
_cell.angle_beta   90.00
_cell.angle_gamma   90.00
#
_symmetry.space_group_name_H-M   'P 1'
#
loop_
_entity.id
_entity.type
_entity.pdbx_description
1 polymer ?
#
loop_
_entity_poly.entity_id
_entity_poly.type
_entity_poly.pdbx_seq_one_letter_code
_entity_poly.pdbx_strand_id
1 'polypeptide(L)'
;MRALPARSDVQREAIKLGASLRERSLRDAFREIGAFGLFAPDLDAHTLAHTWEGLGESADAGLCFALGAHACAALAPIAAHGSDRIKAKHLAQLRSGEQIGAHAASEAEAGSDT
;
A
#
# COMPACT_ATOMS: atom_id res chain seq x y z
N MET A 1 -3.21 33.35 1.10
CA MET A 1 -3.30 31.91 0.75
C MET A 1 -1.94 31.51 0.16
N ARG A 2 -1.19 30.60 0.81
CA ARG A 2 0.15 30.22 0.34
C ARG A 2 -0.01 29.33 -0.90
N ALA A 3 0.67 29.67 -1.99
CA ALA A 3 0.71 28.77 -3.15
C ALA A 3 1.33 27.44 -2.70
N LEU A 4 0.63 26.34 -2.95
CA LEU A 4 1.16 25.01 -2.68
C LEU A 4 2.36 24.77 -3.60
N PRO A 5 3.41 24.07 -3.13
CA PRO A 5 4.53 23.69 -3.97
C PRO A 5 4.05 22.82 -5.14
N ALA A 6 4.80 22.84 -6.25
CA ALA A 6 4.51 22.00 -7.40
C ALA A 6 4.62 20.52 -7.01
N ARG A 7 3.70 19.68 -7.51
CA ARG A 7 3.71 18.23 -7.29
C ARG A 7 5.01 17.59 -7.81
N SER A 8 5.45 16.50 -7.19
CA SER A 8 6.55 15.67 -7.71
C SER A 8 6.10 14.83 -8.92
N ASP A 9 7.06 14.26 -9.66
CA ASP A 9 6.76 13.34 -10.77
C ASP A 9 6.01 12.09 -10.28
N VAL A 10 6.48 11.47 -9.19
CA VAL A 10 5.84 10.27 -8.63
C VAL A 10 4.41 10.56 -8.15
N GLN A 11 4.15 11.74 -7.57
CA GLN A 11 2.80 12.13 -7.17
C GLN A 11 1.88 12.25 -8.39
N ARG A 12 2.35 12.83 -9.49
CA ARG A 12 1.57 12.92 -10.74
C ARG A 12 1.24 11.55 -11.32
N GLU A 13 2.21 10.63 -11.34
CA GLU A 13 1.97 9.28 -11.84
C GLU A 13 1.03 8.49 -10.91
N ALA A 14 1.16 8.65 -9.60
CA ALA A 14 0.25 8.08 -8.61
C ALA A 14 -1.20 8.59 -8.78
N ILE A 15 -1.39 9.87 -9.12
CA ILE A 15 -2.72 10.44 -9.43
C ILE A 15 -3.32 9.77 -10.67
N LYS A 16 -2.53 9.58 -11.74
CA LYS A 16 -3.00 8.91 -12.95
C LYS A 16 -3.37 7.46 -12.67
N LEU A 17 -2.52 6.76 -11.90
CA LEU A 17 -2.77 5.39 -11.48
C LEU A 17 -4.07 5.32 -10.68
N GLY A 18 -4.21 6.11 -9.62
CA GLY A 18 -5.38 6.10 -8.74
C GLY A 18 -6.70 6.34 -9.49
N ALA A 19 -6.72 7.26 -10.46
CA ALA A 19 -7.88 7.46 -11.33
C ALA A 19 -8.23 6.20 -12.14
N SER A 20 -7.23 5.50 -12.68
CA SER A 20 -7.42 4.28 -13.49
C SER A 20 -7.88 3.05 -12.70
N LEU A 21 -7.72 3.04 -11.37
CA LEU A 21 -8.07 1.90 -10.52
C LEU A 21 -9.57 1.78 -10.27
N ARG A 22 -10.35 2.84 -10.50
CA ARG A 22 -11.79 2.89 -10.21
C ARG A 22 -12.62 1.88 -10.99
N GLU A 23 -12.15 1.49 -12.17
CA GLU A 23 -12.85 0.58 -13.07
C GLU A 23 -12.39 -0.88 -12.89
N ARG A 24 -11.51 -1.15 -11.93
CA ARG A 24 -10.84 -2.44 -11.76
C ARG A 24 -11.41 -3.24 -10.61
N SER A 25 -11.21 -4.55 -10.70
CA SER A 25 -11.43 -5.42 -9.54
C SER A 25 -10.42 -5.09 -8.44
N LEU A 26 -10.79 -5.32 -7.18
CA LEU A 26 -9.88 -5.13 -6.05
C LEU A 26 -8.56 -5.91 -6.23
N ARG A 27 -8.65 -7.13 -6.76
CA ARG A 27 -7.47 -7.99 -6.97
C ARG A 27 -6.52 -7.41 -8.02
N ASP A 28 -7.06 -6.90 -9.11
CA ASP A 28 -6.23 -6.32 -10.17
C ASP A 28 -5.65 -4.98 -9.76
N ALA A 29 -6.38 -4.19 -8.97
CA ALA A 29 -5.85 -2.97 -8.37
C ALA A 29 -4.63 -3.22 -7.48
N PHE A 30 -4.68 -4.27 -6.65
CA PHE A 30 -3.53 -4.65 -5.82
C PHE A 30 -2.31 -5.06 -6.65
N ARG A 31 -2.53 -5.82 -7.74
CA ARG A 31 -1.44 -6.23 -8.64
C ARG A 31 -0.82 -5.05 -9.36
N GLU A 32 -1.63 -4.11 -9.81
CA GLU A 32 -1.16 -2.93 -10.50
C GLU A 32 -0.40 -1.98 -9.58
N ILE A 33 -0.86 -1.81 -8.33
CA ILE A 33 -0.12 -1.10 -7.28
C ILE A 33 1.21 -1.80 -6.96
N GLY A 34 1.22 -3.13 -6.89
CA GLY A 34 2.44 -3.92 -6.73
C GLY A 34 3.41 -3.72 -7.88
N ALA A 35 2.92 -3.74 -9.13
CA ALA A 35 3.70 -3.49 -10.33
C ALA A 35 4.22 -2.04 -10.43
N PHE A 36 3.45 -1.07 -9.92
CA PHE A 36 3.88 0.32 -9.77
C PHE A 36 5.01 0.47 -8.75
N GLY A 37 5.17 -0.50 -7.86
CA GLY A 37 6.29 -0.59 -6.92
C GLY A 37 5.99 -0.05 -5.53
N LEU A 38 4.74 0.29 -5.20
CA LEU A 38 4.37 0.84 -3.88
C LEU A 38 4.74 -0.09 -2.71
N PHE A 39 4.80 -1.40 -2.96
CA PHE A 39 5.12 -2.41 -1.95
C PHE A 39 6.62 -2.80 -1.94
N ALA A 40 7.48 -2.05 -2.63
CA ALA A 40 8.92 -2.33 -2.67
C ALA A 40 9.59 -2.14 -1.29
N PRO A 41 10.63 -2.94 -0.96
CA PRO A 41 11.29 -2.92 0.35
C PRO A 41 11.98 -1.61 0.73
N ASP A 42 12.45 -0.85 -0.26
CA ASP A 42 13.44 0.22 -0.05
C ASP A 42 12.96 1.57 -0.58
N LEU A 43 11.65 1.81 -0.56
CA LEU A 43 11.08 3.12 -0.86
C LEU A 43 11.48 4.13 0.22
N ASP A 44 12.13 5.22 -0.19
CA ASP A 44 12.41 6.33 0.72
C ASP A 44 11.11 7.03 1.15
N ALA A 45 11.15 7.69 2.32
CA ALA A 45 9.98 8.30 2.93
C ALA A 45 9.33 9.39 2.05
N HIS A 46 10.12 10.12 1.24
CA HIS A 46 9.61 11.17 0.38
C HIS A 46 8.82 10.56 -0.79
N THR A 47 9.40 9.59 -1.48
CA THR A 47 8.72 8.86 -2.57
C THR A 47 7.46 8.14 -2.06
N LEU A 48 7.54 7.50 -0.89
CA LEU A 48 6.41 6.83 -0.27
C LEU A 48 5.28 7.82 0.04
N ALA A 49 5.58 8.94 0.71
CA ALA A 49 4.58 9.94 1.10
C ALA A 49 3.89 10.55 -0.14
N HIS A 50 4.65 10.95 -1.15
CA HIS A 50 4.09 11.55 -2.36
C HIS A 50 3.30 10.55 -3.21
N THR A 51 3.66 9.26 -3.18
CA THR A 51 2.87 8.22 -3.84
C THR A 51 1.51 8.05 -3.16
N TRP A 52 1.48 7.96 -1.82
CA TRP A 52 0.22 7.87 -1.06
C TRP A 52 -0.65 9.12 -1.22
N GLU A 53 -0.03 10.30 -1.20
CA GLU A 53 -0.73 11.56 -1.44
C GLU A 53 -1.41 11.55 -2.82
N GLY A 54 -0.68 11.21 -3.88
CA GLY A 54 -1.23 11.16 -5.24
C GLY A 54 -2.33 10.12 -5.43
N LEU A 55 -2.18 8.93 -4.83
CA LEU A 55 -3.25 7.93 -4.81
C LEU A 55 -4.50 8.47 -4.10
N GLY A 56 -4.33 9.09 -2.93
CA GLY A 56 -5.43 9.66 -2.15
C GLY A 56 -6.19 10.78 -2.85
N GLU A 57 -5.57 11.49 -3.80
CA GLU A 57 -6.25 12.53 -4.58
C GLU A 57 -7.25 11.97 -5.61
N SER A 58 -7.10 10.72 -6.05
CA SER A 58 -7.78 10.23 -7.27
C SER A 58 -8.40 8.84 -7.15
N ALA A 59 -7.86 7.96 -6.30
CA ALA A 59 -8.41 6.63 -6.06
C ALA A 59 -9.63 6.67 -5.12
N ASP A 60 -10.33 5.54 -5.02
CA ASP A 60 -11.35 5.34 -4.01
C ASP A 60 -10.72 5.26 -2.60
N ALA A 61 -11.35 5.90 -1.62
CA ALA A 61 -10.82 5.96 -0.26
C ALA A 61 -10.76 4.58 0.43
N GLY A 62 -11.75 3.71 0.16
CA GLY A 62 -11.77 2.34 0.68
C GLY A 62 -10.65 1.50 0.08
N LEU A 63 -10.37 1.67 -1.22
CA LEU A 63 -9.21 1.03 -1.85
C LEU A 63 -7.89 1.52 -1.23
N CYS A 64 -7.70 2.84 -1.09
CA CYS A 64 -6.50 3.40 -0.45
C CYS A 64 -6.30 2.84 0.97
N PHE A 65 -7.38 2.74 1.75
CA PHE A 65 -7.32 2.16 3.09
C PHE A 65 -6.91 0.69 3.05
N ALA A 66 -7.49 -0.12 2.15
CA ALA A 66 -7.14 -1.53 1.99
C ALA A 66 -5.67 -1.73 1.59
N LEU A 67 -5.16 -0.91 0.68
CA LEU A 67 -3.75 -0.92 0.28
C LEU A 67 -2.85 -0.58 1.47
N GLY A 68 -3.23 0.41 2.28
CA GLY A 68 -2.50 0.81 3.48
C GLY A 68 -2.47 -0.28 4.55
N ALA A 69 -3.62 -0.92 4.83
CA ALA A 69 -3.71 -2.05 5.75
C ALA A 69 -2.80 -3.21 5.31
N HIS A 70 -2.80 -3.52 4.01
CA HIS A 70 -1.90 -4.52 3.45
C HIS A 70 -0.42 -4.15 3.59
N ALA A 71 -0.02 -2.96 3.13
CA ALA A 71 1.37 -2.54 3.10
C ALA A 71 1.96 -2.39 4.52
N CYS A 72 1.24 -1.69 5.39
CA CYS A 72 1.74 -1.26 6.69
C CYS A 72 1.53 -2.31 7.79
N ALA A 73 0.39 -3.00 7.82
CA ALA A 73 0.03 -3.89 8.94
C ALA A 73 0.24 -5.38 8.64
N ALA A 74 0.38 -5.77 7.36
CA ALA A 74 0.65 -7.16 6.98
C ALA A 74 2.04 -7.34 6.35
N LEU A 75 2.36 -6.62 5.28
CA LEU A 75 3.62 -6.78 4.55
C LEU A 75 4.83 -6.30 5.36
N ALA A 76 4.81 -5.08 5.88
CA ALA A 76 5.95 -4.50 6.59
C ALA A 76 6.40 -5.33 7.81
N PRO A 77 5.49 -5.84 8.68
CA PRO A 77 5.90 -6.69 9.80
C PRO A 77 6.51 -8.03 9.35
N ILE A 78 5.99 -8.63 8.27
CA ILE A 78 6.57 -9.86 7.70
C ILE A 78 7.98 -9.59 7.15
N ALA A 79 8.17 -8.45 6.47
CA ALA A 79 9.46 -8.05 5.92
C ALA A 79 10.49 -7.76 7.01
N ALA A 80 10.08 -7.11 8.10
CA ALA A 80 10.97 -6.80 9.22
C ALA A 80 11.27 -8.05 10.07
N HIS A 81 10.23 -8.77 10.50
CA HIS A 81 10.33 -9.73 11.60
C HIS A 81 10.08 -11.20 11.21
N GLY A 82 9.65 -11.48 9.97
CA GLY A 82 9.43 -12.84 9.52
C GLY A 82 10.70 -13.69 9.58
N SER A 83 10.56 -14.98 9.92
CA SER A 83 11.63 -15.96 9.72
C SER A 83 11.97 -16.10 8.23
N ASP A 84 13.17 -16.56 7.90
CA ASP A 84 13.59 -16.77 6.51
C ASP A 84 12.60 -17.63 5.73
N ARG A 85 12.04 -18.66 6.38
CA ARG A 85 11.00 -19.52 5.81
C ARG A 85 9.72 -18.75 5.47
N ILE A 86 9.24 -17.87 6.35
CA ILE A 86 8.04 -17.05 6.10
C ILE A 86 8.34 -16.04 4.99
N LYS A 87 9.49 -15.37 5.06
CA LYS A 87 9.91 -14.36 4.10
C LYS A 87 10.00 -14.94 2.69
N ALA A 88 10.71 -16.06 2.53
CA ALA A 88 10.86 -16.77 1.26
C ALA A 88 9.52 -17.22 0.67
N LYS A 89 8.57 -17.63 1.52
CA LYS A 89 7.27 -18.12 1.07
C LYS A 89 6.32 -17.00 0.64
N HIS A 90 6.34 -15.84 1.29
CA HIS A 90 5.26 -14.86 1.15
C HIS A 90 5.68 -13.51 0.54
N LEU A 91 6.90 -13.03 0.75
CA LEU A 91 7.24 -11.64 0.41
C LEU A 91 7.06 -11.31 -1.07
N ALA A 92 7.47 -12.20 -1.98
CA ALA A 92 7.36 -11.93 -3.41
C ALA A 92 5.90 -11.75 -3.86
N GLN A 93 4.99 -12.56 -3.32
CA GLN A 93 3.57 -12.52 -3.69
C GLN A 93 2.81 -11.38 -3.00
N LEU A 94 3.20 -11.01 -1.78
CA LEU A 94 2.67 -9.82 -1.12
C LEU A 94 3.11 -8.54 -1.84
N ARG A 95 4.40 -8.43 -2.20
CA ARG A 95 4.94 -7.26 -2.91
C ARG A 95 4.36 -7.07 -4.32
N SER A 96 4.05 -8.16 -5.01
CA SER A 96 3.41 -8.10 -6.33
C SER A 96 1.90 -7.87 -6.26
N GLY A 97 1.29 -7.88 -5.07
CA GLY A 97 -0.16 -7.81 -4.90
C GLY A 97 -0.91 -9.08 -5.32
N GLU A 98 -0.20 -10.17 -5.64
CA GLU A 98 -0.82 -11.47 -5.94
C GLU A 98 -1.50 -12.06 -4.69
N GLN A 99 -0.84 -11.94 -3.55
CA GLN A 99 -1.42 -12.21 -2.23
C GLN A 99 -1.76 -10.90 -1.54
N ILE A 100 -2.94 -10.85 -0.92
CA ILE A 100 -3.40 -9.73 -0.10
C ILE A 100 -3.37 -10.18 1.35
N GLY A 101 -2.41 -9.65 2.12
CA GLY A 101 -2.35 -9.79 3.57
C GLY A 101 -3.40 -8.92 4.29
N ALA A 102 -3.87 -9.43 5.43
CA ALA A 102 -4.73 -8.73 6.38
C ALA A 102 -4.13 -8.85 7.78
N HIS A 103 -4.38 -7.85 8.63
CA HIS A 103 -3.94 -7.86 10.02
C HIS A 103 -5.12 -8.23 10.92
N ALA A 104 -5.05 -9.41 11.53
CA ALA A 104 -6.06 -9.93 12.45
C ALA A 104 -5.49 -9.93 13.87
N ALA A 105 -5.68 -8.82 14.58
CA ALA A 105 -5.22 -8.63 15.95
C ALA A 105 -6.37 -8.38 16.92
N SER A 106 -7.29 -7.46 16.58
CA SER A 106 -8.44 -7.15 17.42
C SER A 106 -9.39 -8.34 17.55
N GLU A 107 -9.89 -8.55 18.77
CA GLU A 107 -10.88 -9.57 19.12
C GLU A 107 -12.11 -8.91 19.77
N ALA A 108 -13.18 -9.68 19.99
CA ALA A 108 -14.43 -9.13 20.55
C ALA A 108 -14.22 -8.41 21.90
N GLU A 109 -13.30 -8.93 22.72
CA GLU A 109 -13.01 -8.42 24.07
C GLU A 109 -11.61 -7.77 24.17
N ALA A 110 -10.90 -7.56 23.05
CA ALA A 110 -9.53 -7.05 23.05
C ALA A 110 -9.28 -6.04 21.92
N GLY A 111 -9.06 -4.78 22.29
CA GLY A 111 -8.97 -3.64 21.39
C GLY A 111 -7.93 -2.64 21.87
N SER A 112 -8.34 -1.53 22.49
CA SER A 112 -7.41 -0.51 23.01
C SER A 112 -6.47 -0.99 24.13
N ASP A 113 -6.76 -2.14 24.73
CA ASP A 113 -6.02 -2.78 25.82
C ASP A 113 -5.02 -3.85 25.35
N THR A 114 -4.86 -4.01 24.03
CA THR A 114 -3.75 -4.78 23.44
C THR A 114 -2.41 -4.06 23.49
#